data_AF-A0A923URM3-F1
#
_entry.id   AF-A0A923URM3-F1
#
_cell.length_a   1.000
_cell.length_b   1.000
_cell.length_c   1.000
_cell.angle_alpha   90.00
_cell.angle_beta   90.00
_cell.angle_gamma   90.00
#
_symmetry.space_group_name_H-M   'P 1'
#
loop_
_entity.id
_entity.type
_entity.pdbx_description
1 polymer ?
#
loop_
_entity_poly.entity_id
_entity_poly.type
_entity_poly.pdbx_seq_one_letter_code
_entity_poly.pdbx_strand_id
1 'polypeptide(L)' 'MTTITLKINERTKAGKTLLAMLNFFTTEKQGVEVCNLPNFETVKAMYDAKNNIGNTKTANHVHLMKELFS' A
#
# COMPACT_ATOMS: atom_id res chain seq x y z
N MET A 1 3.74 -5.62 -18.87
CA MET A 1 4.30 -5.11 -17.60
C MET A 1 4.74 -6.31 -16.79
N THR A 2 6.01 -6.38 -16.39
CA THR A 2 6.57 -7.50 -15.62
C THR A 2 6.91 -7.00 -14.23
N THR A 3 6.47 -7.71 -13.19
CA THR A 3 6.74 -7.33 -11.80
C THR A 3 7.94 -8.11 -11.27
N ILE A 4 8.90 -7.41 -10.67
CA ILE A 4 10.06 -7.98 -10.02
C ILE A 4 10.09 -7.49 -8.57
N THR A 5 10.28 -8.40 -7.62
CA THR A 5 10.46 -8.06 -6.20
C THR A 5 11.95 -7.89 -5.91
N LEU A 6 12.35 -6.69 -5.51
CA LEU A 6 13.74 -6.36 -5.13
C LEU A 6 13.84 -6.11 -3.64
N LYS A 7 14.80 -6.77 -2.97
CA LYS A 7 15.14 -6.51 -1.57
C LYS A 7 16.39 -5.64 -1.52
N ILE A 8 16.26 -4.39 -1.06
CA ILE A 8 17.34 -3.41 -1.01
C ILE A 8 17.70 -3.14 0.46
N ASN A 9 18.99 -3.08 0.77
CA ASN A 9 19.47 -2.61 2.08
C ASN A 9 19.86 -1.14 2.00
N GLU A 10 18.91 -0.26 2.34
CA GLU A 10 19.04 1.20 2.29
C GLU A 10 20.11 1.78 3.24
N ARG A 11 20.68 0.97 4.14
CA ARG A 11 21.77 1.42 5.02
C ARG A 11 23.12 1.41 4.30
N THR A 12 23.27 0.62 3.24
CA THR A 12 24.51 0.49 2.48
C THR A 12 24.64 1.54 1.38
N LYS A 13 25.87 1.90 0.98
CA LYS A 13 26.10 2.83 -0.15
C LYS A 13 25.39 2.37 -1.42
N ALA A 14 25.57 1.11 -1.80
CA ALA A 14 24.95 0.54 -2.99
C ALA A 14 23.41 0.56 -2.93
N GLY A 15 22.83 0.24 -1.76
CA GLY A 15 21.38 0.28 -1.58
C GLY A 15 20.80 1.69 -1.70
N LYS A 16 21.48 2.70 -1.12
CA LYS A 16 21.09 4.12 -1.28
C LYS A 16 21.16 4.57 -2.74
N THR A 17 22.22 4.20 -3.46
CA THR A 17 22.38 4.53 -4.88
C THR A 17 21.28 3.90 -5.74
N LEU A 18 20.99 2.61 -5.54
CA LEU A 18 19.94 1.91 -6.28
C LEU A 18 18.56 2.54 -6.01
N LEU A 19 18.26 2.87 -4.75
CA LEU A 19 17.01 3.54 -4.38
C LEU A 19 16.87 4.91 -5.06
N ALA A 20 17.94 5.71 -5.10
CA ALA A 20 17.94 7.00 -5.78
C ALA A 20 17.69 6.87 -7.29
N MET A 21 18.28 5.86 -7.94
CA MET A 21 18.04 5.57 -9.35
C MET A 21 16.59 5.15 -9.61
N LEU A 22 16.04 4.25 -8.79
CA LEU A 22 14.65 3.82 -8.90
C LEU A 22 13.67 4.99 -8.74
N ASN A 23 13.93 5.87 -7.77
CA ASN A 23 13.13 7.08 -7.57
C ASN A 23 13.22 8.06 -8.74
N PHE A 24 14.39 8.20 -9.36
CA PHE A 24 14.55 9.00 -10.57
C PHE A 24 13.68 8.43 -11.72
N PHE A 25 13.78 7.13 -11.99
CA PHE A 25 13.02 6.49 -13.07
C PHE A 25 11.51 6.46 -12.84
N THR A 26 11.04 6.47 -11.60
CA THR A 26 9.60 6.57 -11.29
C THR A 26 9.08 7.99 -11.52
N THR A 27 9.89 9.02 -11.24
CA THR A 27 9.50 10.42 -11.46
C THR A 27 9.47 10.84 -12.93
N GLU A 28 10.36 10.30 -13.78
CA GLU A 28 10.42 10.65 -15.20
C GLU A 28 9.36 9.96 -16.08
N LYS A 29 8.38 9.27 -15.45
CA LYS A 29 7.18 8.67 -16.08
C LYS A 29 7.47 7.97 -17.41
N GLN A 30 8.01 6.74 -17.39
CA GLN A 30 7.68 5.71 -18.41
C GLN A 30 8.39 4.34 -18.30
N GLY A 31 9.28 4.10 -17.33
CA GLY A 31 10.06 2.84 -17.29
C GLY A 31 9.77 1.91 -16.12
N VAL A 32 9.58 2.45 -14.92
CA VAL A 32 9.51 1.68 -13.67
C VAL A 32 8.43 2.26 -12.75
N GLU A 33 7.68 1.37 -12.12
CA GLU A 33 6.69 1.69 -11.10
C GLU A 33 7.10 1.01 -9.78
N VAL A 34 7.01 1.75 -8.66
CA VAL A 34 7.12 1.16 -7.33
C VAL A 34 5.73 0.71 -6.91
N CYS A 35 5.51 -0.61 -6.94
CA CYS A 35 4.25 -1.18 -6.48
C CYS A 35 4.19 -1.19 -4.95
N ASN A 36 3.40 -0.28 -4.38
CA ASN A 36 3.04 -0.34 -2.96
C ASN A 36 1.99 -1.44 -2.76
N LEU A 37 2.45 -2.68 -2.64
CA LEU A 37 1.56 -3.81 -2.36
C LEU A 37 1.05 -3.71 -0.92
N PRO A 38 -0.26 -3.89 -0.67
CA PRO A 38 -0.78 -3.96 0.69
C PRO A 38 -0.11 -5.10 1.47
N ASN A 39 0.13 -4.89 2.75
CA ASN A 39 0.60 -5.96 3.63
C ASN A 39 -0.49 -7.03 3.81
N PHE A 40 -0.11 -8.18 4.37
CA PHE A 40 -1.02 -9.31 4.56
C PHE A 40 -2.32 -8.93 5.29
N GLU A 41 -2.22 -8.17 6.39
CA GLU A 41 -3.39 -7.74 7.17
C GLU A 41 -4.33 -6.86 6.35
N THR A 42 -3.79 -6.00 5.49
CA THR A 42 -4.59 -5.14 4.61
C THR A 42 -5.26 -5.98 3.51
N VAL A 43 -4.56 -6.95 2.92
CA VAL A 43 -5.15 -7.88 1.94
C VAL A 43 -6.30 -8.67 2.58
N LYS A 44 -6.12 -9.14 3.81
CA LYS A 44 -7.16 -9.85 4.56
C LYS A 44 -8.36 -8.95 4.83
N ALA A 45 -8.16 -7.73 5.31
CA ALA A 45 -9.24 -6.76 5.54
C ALA A 45 -10.04 -6.45 4.26
N MET A 46 -9.36 -6.33 3.11
CA MET A 46 -10.02 -6.17 1.80
C MET A 46 -10.86 -7.40 1.42
N TYR A 47 -10.37 -8.61 1.68
CA TYR A 47 -11.13 -9.85 1.47
C TYR A 47 -12.37 -9.90 2.36
N ASP A 48 -12.21 -9.64 3.67
CA ASP A 48 -13.29 -9.67 4.64
C ASP A 48 -14.39 -8.66 4.26
N ALA A 49 -13.99 -7.43 3.91
CA ALA A 49 -14.91 -6.37 3.46
C ALA A 49 -15.68 -6.76 2.20
N LYS A 50 -15.00 -7.36 1.20
CA LYS A 50 -15.64 -7.83 -0.05
C LYS A 50 -16.67 -8.93 0.20
N ASN A 51 -16.44 -9.76 1.21
CA ASN A 51 -17.32 -10.86 1.60
C ASN A 51 -18.34 -10.47 2.69
N ASN A 52 -18.45 -9.18 3.04
CA ASN A 52 -19.32 -8.68 4.11
C ASN A 52 -19.04 -9.29 5.50
N ILE A 53 -17.81 -9.70 5.76
CA ILE A 53 -17.36 -10.22 7.04
C ILE A 53 -16.87 -9.04 7.88
N GLY A 54 -17.48 -8.81 9.04
CA GLY A 54 -17.09 -7.70 9.94
C GLY A 54 -17.50 -6.30 9.46
N ASN A 55 -18.31 -6.19 8.41
CA ASN A 55 -18.80 -4.90 7.92
C ASN A 55 -19.92 -4.35 8.81
N THR A 56 -19.74 -3.13 9.31
CA THR A 56 -20.78 -2.37 10.02
C THR A 56 -21.40 -1.33 9.10
N LYS A 57 -22.73 -1.31 9.01
CA LYS A 57 -23.47 -0.29 8.26
C LYS A 57 -23.91 0.82 9.21
N THR A 58 -23.84 2.06 8.74
CA THR A 58 -24.28 3.23 9.49
C THR A 58 -25.21 4.07 8.63
N ALA A 59 -26.14 4.79 9.27
CA ALA A 59 -27.18 5.53 8.57
C ALA A 59 -26.66 6.82 7.92
N ASN A 60 -25.67 7.45 8.53
CA ASN A 60 -25.08 8.72 8.09
C ASN A 60 -23.71 8.92 8.76
N HIS A 61 -23.01 9.99 8.36
CA HIS A 61 -21.68 10.32 8.87
C HIS A 61 -21.65 10.59 10.38
N VAL A 62 -22.72 11.15 10.96
CA VAL A 62 -22.78 11.43 12.41
C VAL A 62 -22.76 10.12 13.19
N HIS A 63 -23.57 9.14 12.78
CA HIS A 63 -23.59 7.82 13.39
C HIS A 63 -22.28 7.06 13.15
N LEU A 64 -21.67 7.18 11.96
CA LEU A 64 -20.36 6.60 11.68
C LEU A 64 -19.29 7.11 12.66
N MET A 65 -19.20 8.43 12.84
CA MET A 65 -18.20 9.00 13.75
C MET A 65 -18.45 8.59 15.19
N LYS A 66 -19.72 8.48 15.60
CA LYS A 66 -20.04 7.96 16.94
C LYS A 66 -19.46 6.56 17.11
N GLU A 67 -19.79 5.60 16.25
CA GLU A 67 -19.33 4.20 16.35
C GLU A 67 -17.80 4.03 16.26
N LEU A 68 -17.10 4.91 15.55
CA LEU A 68 -15.64 4.85 15.42
C LEU A 68 -14.87 5.39 16.63
N PHE A 69 -15.47 6.33 17.37
CA PHE A 69 -14.79 7.10 18.41
C PHE A 69 -15.43 6.96 19.80
N SER A 70 -16.49 6.16 19.94
CA SER A 70 -17.10 5.78 21.22
C SER A 70 -16.52 4.47 21.76
#